data_AF-A0A7R9ZJR7-F1
#
_entry.id   AF-A0A7R9ZJR7-F1
#
_cell.length_a   1.000
_cell.length_b   1.000
_cell.length_c   1.000
_cell.angle_alpha   90.00
_cell.angle_beta   90.00
_cell.angle_gamma   90.00
#
_symmetry.space_group_name_H-M   'P 1'
#
loop_
_entity.id
_entity.type
_entity.pdbx_description
1 polymer ?
#
loop_
_entity_poly.entity_id
_entity_poly.type
_entity_poly.pdbx_seq_one_letter_code
_entity_poly.pdbx_strand_id
1 'polypeptide(L)'
;ENIDAVLFCTGYGAAHQMLDPNLLYKQGKIPIPDLPKDWKMSPNQFDQYLGHVEPTVPTHYGWSHSPDLYHGVVIENPQMMFFQDLTSSPMMDHDAFAYLFAQLISGDLPCPTKDEMKAHNLKRAIAEMNMPHRRIYMDLNYYNAIGKVPGVWASEGVSDIWCAELSRETSYSIKLLADIMQAANYPVSLGTFEHLNEAGKRIAQHDILSDHHRYVKARQQNGSKHRKDWTTFRDYSNGDAFESIHTGTKAINIDMKWLDM
;
A
#
# COMPACT_ATOMS: atom_id res chain seq x y z
N GLU A 1 24.11 16.79 26.86
CA GLU A 1 22.66 17.07 26.77
C GLU A 1 21.95 16.07 27.66
N ASN A 2 21.00 16.52 28.48
CA ASN A 2 20.18 15.63 29.29
C ASN A 2 18.99 15.19 28.44
N ILE A 3 18.95 13.91 28.06
CA ILE A 3 17.79 13.32 27.37
C ILE A 3 16.85 12.77 28.46
N ASP A 4 15.66 13.37 28.57
CA ASP A 4 14.67 12.99 29.59
C ASP A 4 13.92 11.68 29.25
N ALA A 5 13.73 11.39 27.95
CA ALA A 5 13.11 10.15 27.48
C ALA A 5 13.50 9.83 26.03
N VAL A 6 13.51 8.54 25.70
CA VAL A 6 13.64 8.03 24.32
C VAL A 6 12.40 7.21 24.00
N LEU A 7 11.69 7.60 22.94
CA LEU A 7 10.49 6.90 22.46
C LEU A 7 10.80 6.27 21.09
N PHE A 8 10.63 4.96 20.98
CA PHE A 8 10.82 4.23 19.73
C PHE A 8 9.49 4.14 18.97
N CYS A 9 9.37 4.91 17.87
CA CYS A 9 8.20 4.91 16.98
C CYS A 9 8.51 4.17 15.67
N THR A 10 9.09 2.97 15.76
CA THR A 10 9.65 2.22 14.62
C THR A 10 8.67 1.20 13.99
N GLY A 11 7.40 1.25 14.36
CA GLY A 11 6.37 0.32 13.88
C GLY A 11 6.31 -1.00 14.65
N TYR A 12 5.68 -2.01 14.03
CA TYR A 12 5.38 -3.31 14.64
C TYR A 12 5.76 -4.45 13.69
N GLY A 13 6.05 -5.63 14.25
CA GLY A 13 6.21 -6.88 13.51
C GLY A 13 5.01 -7.80 13.71
N ALA A 14 4.68 -8.60 12.69
CA ALA A 14 3.63 -9.61 12.81
C ALA A 14 4.05 -10.72 13.80
N ALA A 15 3.15 -11.05 14.74
CA ALA A 15 3.38 -12.08 15.74
C ALA A 15 2.78 -13.42 15.28
N HIS A 16 3.63 -14.33 14.78
CA HIS A 16 3.21 -15.66 14.32
C HIS A 16 3.56 -16.80 15.29
N GLN A 17 3.93 -16.48 16.53
CA GLN A 17 4.49 -17.43 17.51
C GLN A 17 3.51 -18.54 17.92
N MET A 18 2.21 -18.32 17.72
CA MET A 18 1.15 -19.28 18.01
C MET A 18 0.92 -20.29 16.88
N LEU A 19 1.53 -20.08 15.70
CA LEU A 19 1.36 -20.93 14.53
C LEU A 19 2.45 -22.01 14.49
N ASP A 20 2.05 -23.23 14.10
CA ASP A 20 3.01 -24.28 13.77
C ASP A 20 3.93 -23.82 12.62
N PRO A 21 5.23 -24.17 12.62
CA PRO A 21 6.16 -23.76 11.57
C PRO A 21 5.69 -24.08 10.14
N ASN A 22 4.87 -25.12 9.95
CA ASN A 22 4.35 -25.49 8.63
C ASN A 22 3.15 -24.62 8.18
N LEU A 23 2.60 -23.79 9.06
CA LEU A 23 1.56 -22.80 8.76
C LEU A 23 2.13 -21.41 8.46
N LEU A 24 3.44 -21.24 8.62
CA LEU A 24 4.14 -19.98 8.34
C LEU A 24 4.43 -19.88 6.84
N TYR A 25 4.12 -18.73 6.26
CA TYR A 25 4.65 -18.36 4.95
C TYR A 25 6.01 -17.67 5.12
N LYS A 26 6.90 -17.80 4.14
CA LYS A 26 8.20 -17.14 4.18
C LYS A 26 8.14 -15.82 3.40
N GLN A 27 8.74 -14.78 3.96
CA GLN A 27 9.21 -13.68 3.12
C GLN A 27 10.42 -14.20 2.35
N GLY A 28 10.22 -14.48 1.06
CA GLY A 28 11.28 -14.97 0.21
C GLY A 28 12.02 -13.85 -0.50
N LYS A 29 13.08 -14.26 -1.20
CA LYS A 29 13.80 -13.40 -2.14
C LYS A 29 13.31 -13.70 -3.55
N ILE A 30 13.33 -12.72 -4.44
CA ILE A 30 13.13 -12.90 -5.87
C ILE A 30 14.50 -13.25 -6.48
N PRO A 31 14.68 -14.46 -7.01
CA PRO A 31 15.88 -14.80 -7.78
C PRO A 31 16.00 -13.90 -9.03
N ILE A 32 17.21 -13.45 -9.42
CA ILE A 32 17.38 -12.76 -10.73
C ILE A 32 16.86 -13.59 -11.91
N PRO A 33 17.03 -14.92 -11.97
CA PRO A 33 16.53 -15.71 -13.10
C PRO A 33 15.05 -15.45 -13.45
N ASP A 34 14.29 -14.96 -12.47
CA ASP A 34 12.86 -14.68 -12.61
C ASP A 34 12.56 -13.24 -13.06
N LEU A 35 13.56 -12.34 -13.08
CA LEU A 35 13.47 -11.02 -13.72
C LEU A 35 13.79 -11.12 -15.23
N PRO A 36 13.08 -10.36 -16.09
CA PRO A 36 13.47 -10.23 -17.49
C PRO A 36 14.92 -9.74 -17.63
N LYS A 37 15.69 -10.31 -18.57
CA LYS A 37 17.12 -9.99 -18.75
C LYS A 37 17.39 -8.52 -19.06
N ASP A 38 16.42 -7.86 -19.67
CA ASP A 38 16.42 -6.46 -20.08
C ASP A 38 15.50 -5.61 -19.21
N TRP A 39 15.12 -6.12 -18.03
CA TRP A 39 14.24 -5.40 -17.13
C TRP A 39 14.83 -4.05 -16.73
N LYS A 40 14.03 -3.00 -16.90
CA LYS A 40 14.31 -1.66 -16.42
C LYS A 40 13.08 -1.12 -15.75
N MET A 41 13.28 -0.40 -14.65
CA MET A 41 12.22 0.36 -14.02
C MET A 41 11.63 1.35 -15.04
N SER A 42 10.31 1.42 -15.07
CA SER A 42 9.58 2.37 -15.91
C SER A 42 9.92 3.82 -15.51
N PRO A 43 9.78 4.78 -16.44
CA PRO A 43 10.10 6.15 -16.15
C PRO A 43 9.37 6.72 -14.92
N ASN A 44 10.05 7.53 -14.13
CA ASN A 44 9.57 8.08 -12.86
C ASN A 44 10.31 9.38 -12.49
N GLN A 45 9.87 10.03 -11.41
CA GLN A 45 10.39 11.35 -11.01
C GLN A 45 11.87 11.36 -10.59
N PHE A 46 12.45 10.20 -10.27
CA PHE A 46 13.85 10.07 -9.86
C PHE A 46 14.82 9.83 -11.03
N ASP A 47 14.34 9.59 -12.24
CA ASP A 47 15.19 9.27 -13.40
C ASP A 47 16.21 10.38 -13.71
N GLN A 48 15.81 11.64 -13.49
CA GLN A 48 16.68 12.80 -13.68
C GLN A 48 17.91 12.82 -12.76
N TYR A 49 17.87 12.06 -11.65
CA TYR A 49 18.96 11.99 -10.67
C TYR A 49 19.73 10.68 -10.75
N LEU A 50 19.02 9.56 -10.93
CA LEU A 50 19.58 8.22 -10.76
C LEU A 50 19.95 7.53 -12.07
N GLY A 51 19.29 7.89 -13.18
CA GLY A 51 19.32 7.09 -14.40
C GLY A 51 18.89 5.64 -14.13
N HIS A 52 19.50 4.69 -14.84
CA HIS A 52 19.24 3.27 -14.62
C HIS A 52 20.06 2.73 -13.44
N VAL A 53 19.37 2.10 -12.49
CA VAL A 53 19.99 1.38 -11.37
C VAL A 53 19.76 -0.12 -11.57
N GLU A 54 20.85 -0.89 -11.59
CA GLU A 54 20.81 -2.35 -11.69
C GLU A 54 20.31 -2.98 -10.38
N PRO A 55 19.37 -3.96 -10.42
CA PRO A 55 18.88 -4.63 -9.22
C PRO A 55 19.95 -5.36 -8.41
N THR A 56 19.83 -5.35 -7.08
CA THR A 56 20.59 -6.25 -6.20
C THR A 56 20.24 -7.72 -6.44
N VAL A 57 21.22 -8.59 -6.15
CA VAL A 57 21.16 -10.03 -6.39
C VAL A 57 21.33 -10.80 -5.09
N PRO A 58 20.38 -11.68 -4.72
CA PRO A 58 18.97 -11.66 -5.14
C PRO A 58 18.25 -10.42 -4.58
N THR A 59 17.18 -9.97 -5.24
CA THR A 59 16.32 -8.89 -4.73
C THR A 59 15.26 -9.49 -3.78
N HIS A 60 14.62 -8.66 -2.96
CA HIS A 60 13.60 -9.12 -2.00
C HIS A 60 12.19 -8.96 -2.58
N TYR A 61 11.25 -9.80 -2.12
CA TYR A 61 9.83 -9.48 -2.30
C TYR A 61 9.49 -8.23 -1.48
N GLY A 62 8.57 -7.40 -2.00
CA GLY A 62 8.08 -6.23 -1.30
C GLY A 62 7.15 -6.59 -0.15
N TRP A 63 6.65 -5.60 0.56
CA TRP A 63 5.82 -5.81 1.75
C TRP A 63 4.42 -6.33 1.41
N SER A 64 3.91 -6.05 0.20
CA SER A 64 2.56 -6.45 -0.21
C SER A 64 2.50 -7.84 -0.83
N HIS A 65 3.62 -8.50 -1.06
CA HIS A 65 3.65 -9.81 -1.70
C HIS A 65 4.60 -10.76 -0.98
N SER A 66 4.26 -12.05 -0.96
CA SER A 66 5.17 -13.11 -0.56
C SER A 66 5.13 -14.18 -1.66
N PRO A 67 6.25 -14.86 -1.95
CA PRO A 67 6.24 -15.96 -2.91
C PRO A 67 5.32 -17.11 -2.48
N ASP A 68 5.04 -17.23 -1.18
CA ASP A 68 4.30 -18.35 -0.58
C ASP A 68 2.86 -17.98 -0.20
N LEU A 69 2.44 -16.73 -0.46
CA LEU A 69 1.14 -16.20 -0.06
C LEU A 69 0.44 -15.56 -1.26
N TYR A 70 -0.60 -16.22 -1.79
CA TYR A 70 -1.40 -15.71 -2.90
C TYR A 70 -2.70 -15.12 -2.37
N HIS A 71 -2.86 -13.80 -2.45
CA HIS A 71 -4.03 -13.09 -1.91
C HIS A 71 -4.40 -13.59 -0.50
N GLY A 72 -3.40 -13.68 0.40
CA GLY A 72 -3.60 -14.17 1.76
C GLY A 72 -3.69 -15.69 1.92
N VAL A 73 -3.80 -16.48 0.85
CA VAL A 73 -3.82 -17.95 0.89
C VAL A 73 -2.40 -18.52 0.89
N VAL A 74 -2.08 -19.39 1.85
CA VAL A 74 -0.78 -20.07 1.88
C VAL A 74 -0.71 -21.12 0.77
N ILE A 75 0.19 -20.94 -0.20
CA ILE A 75 0.24 -21.77 -1.42
C ILE A 75 0.45 -23.26 -1.12
N GLU A 76 1.30 -23.57 -0.13
CA GLU A 76 1.59 -24.95 0.24
C GLU A 76 0.50 -25.58 1.13
N ASN A 77 -0.36 -24.75 1.73
CA ASN A 77 -1.51 -25.18 2.54
C ASN A 77 -2.70 -24.20 2.37
N PRO A 78 -3.52 -24.37 1.32
CA PRO A 78 -4.64 -23.45 1.05
C PRO A 78 -5.73 -23.38 2.12
N GLN A 79 -5.69 -24.25 3.14
CA GLN A 79 -6.57 -24.18 4.30
C GLN A 79 -6.15 -23.11 5.32
N MET A 80 -4.93 -22.57 5.18
CA MET A 80 -4.42 -21.46 5.99
C MET A 80 -4.50 -20.16 5.18
N MET A 81 -5.16 -19.16 5.77
CA MET A 81 -5.40 -17.86 5.14
C MET A 81 -5.07 -16.72 6.10
N PHE A 82 -4.54 -15.62 5.58
CA PHE A 82 -4.13 -14.42 6.31
C PHE A 82 -4.81 -13.20 5.71
N PHE A 83 -5.46 -12.40 6.57
CA PHE A 83 -5.82 -11.04 6.20
C PHE A 83 -4.57 -10.18 6.07
N GLN A 84 -4.57 -9.29 5.09
CA GLN A 84 -3.49 -8.33 4.88
C GLN A 84 -4.08 -6.93 4.74
N ASP A 85 -3.41 -5.95 5.34
CA ASP A 85 -3.69 -4.55 5.11
C ASP A 85 -2.88 -4.10 3.89
N LEU A 86 -3.57 -3.70 2.83
CA LEU A 86 -2.97 -3.30 1.54
C LEU A 86 -3.10 -1.80 1.30
N THR A 87 -4.15 -1.19 1.84
CA THR A 87 -4.51 0.21 1.66
C THR A 87 -4.50 0.93 3.01
N SER A 88 -4.77 2.24 3.00
CA SER A 88 -4.96 2.99 4.25
C SER A 88 -6.35 2.76 4.87
N SER A 89 -7.19 1.95 4.22
CA SER A 89 -8.56 1.62 4.57
C SER A 89 -8.71 0.12 4.89
N PRO A 90 -8.15 -0.36 6.02
CA PRO A 90 -8.03 -1.80 6.33
C PRO A 90 -9.38 -2.52 6.39
N MET A 91 -10.46 -1.81 6.72
CA MET A 91 -11.81 -2.41 6.73
C MET A 91 -12.26 -2.88 5.34
N MET A 92 -11.91 -2.13 4.28
CA MET A 92 -12.28 -2.52 2.91
C MET A 92 -11.42 -3.69 2.43
N ASP A 93 -10.13 -3.69 2.79
CA ASP A 93 -9.22 -4.81 2.50
C ASP A 93 -9.76 -6.09 3.13
N HIS A 94 -10.10 -6.03 4.43
CA HIS A 94 -10.65 -7.16 5.16
C HIS A 94 -11.97 -7.68 4.59
N ASP A 95 -12.86 -6.79 4.14
CA ASP A 95 -14.13 -7.23 3.55
C ASP A 95 -13.90 -7.97 2.21
N ALA A 96 -13.01 -7.45 1.36
CA ALA A 96 -12.64 -8.11 0.11
C ALA A 96 -11.96 -9.48 0.34
N PHE A 97 -11.04 -9.57 1.30
CA PHE A 97 -10.41 -10.83 1.70
C PHE A 97 -11.43 -11.82 2.28
N ALA A 98 -12.34 -11.36 3.15
CA ALA A 98 -13.35 -12.23 3.75
C ALA A 98 -14.28 -12.81 2.67
N TYR A 99 -14.65 -12.00 1.68
CA TYR A 99 -15.45 -12.43 0.54
C TYR A 99 -14.72 -13.44 -0.35
N LEU A 100 -13.42 -13.23 -0.60
CA LEU A 100 -12.56 -14.20 -1.31
C LEU A 100 -12.52 -15.54 -0.54
N PHE A 101 -12.20 -15.49 0.74
CA PHE A 101 -12.03 -16.68 1.57
C PHE A 101 -13.33 -17.46 1.71
N ALA A 102 -14.46 -16.77 1.88
CA ALA A 102 -15.77 -17.42 1.95
C ALA A 102 -16.06 -18.28 0.71
N GLN A 103 -15.79 -17.76 -0.49
CA GLN A 103 -16.00 -18.50 -1.74
C GLN A 103 -14.99 -19.64 -1.95
N LEU A 104 -13.74 -19.45 -1.55
CA LEU A 104 -12.74 -20.53 -1.60
C LEU A 104 -13.11 -21.67 -0.65
N ILE A 105 -13.58 -21.34 0.57
CA ILE A 105 -13.98 -22.31 1.59
C ILE A 105 -15.27 -23.04 1.19
N SER A 106 -16.25 -22.33 0.63
CA SER A 106 -17.50 -22.94 0.17
C SER A 106 -17.32 -23.77 -1.11
N GLY A 107 -16.22 -23.56 -1.84
CA GLY A 107 -15.97 -24.18 -3.14
C GLY A 107 -16.67 -23.49 -4.31
N ASP A 108 -17.28 -22.32 -4.07
CA ASP A 108 -17.89 -21.49 -5.14
C ASP A 108 -16.83 -20.87 -6.05
N LEU A 109 -15.61 -20.67 -5.53
CA LEU A 109 -14.44 -20.27 -6.30
C LEU A 109 -13.38 -21.38 -6.21
N PRO A 110 -12.91 -21.95 -7.33
CA PRO A 110 -11.81 -22.91 -7.29
C PRO A 110 -10.51 -22.21 -6.86
N CYS A 111 -9.77 -22.84 -5.96
CA CYS A 111 -8.43 -22.39 -5.62
C CYS A 111 -7.51 -22.56 -6.85
N PRO A 112 -6.75 -21.53 -7.27
CA PRO A 112 -5.80 -21.66 -8.36
C PRO A 112 -4.74 -22.73 -8.08
N THR A 113 -4.07 -23.21 -9.11
CA THR A 113 -2.94 -24.12 -8.94
C THR A 113 -1.74 -23.42 -8.31
N LYS A 114 -0.83 -24.18 -7.68
CA LYS A 114 0.39 -23.62 -7.08
C LYS A 114 1.23 -22.82 -8.08
N ASP A 115 1.30 -23.28 -9.32
CA ASP A 115 2.08 -22.61 -10.37
C ASP A 115 1.42 -21.30 -10.80
N GLU A 116 0.09 -21.27 -10.92
CA GLU A 116 -0.66 -20.03 -11.19
C GLU A 116 -0.48 -19.00 -10.08
N MET A 117 -0.58 -19.44 -8.82
CA MET A 117 -0.35 -18.60 -7.64
C MET A 117 1.07 -18.01 -7.61
N LYS A 118 2.09 -18.84 -7.82
CA LYS A 118 3.51 -18.40 -7.85
C LYS A 118 3.79 -17.47 -9.03
N ALA A 119 3.26 -17.78 -10.21
CA ALA A 119 3.40 -16.92 -11.39
C ALA A 119 2.72 -15.56 -11.20
N HIS A 120 1.56 -15.53 -10.55
CA HIS A 120 0.87 -14.29 -10.17
C HIS A 120 1.73 -13.46 -9.20
N ASN A 121 2.19 -14.05 -8.10
CA ASN A 121 3.00 -13.36 -7.09
C ASN A 121 4.30 -12.81 -7.70
N LEU A 122 4.97 -13.57 -8.58
CA LEU A 122 6.14 -13.10 -9.30
C LEU A 122 5.81 -11.91 -10.20
N LYS A 123 4.74 -12.00 -11.02
CA LYS A 123 4.30 -10.89 -11.88
C LYS A 123 4.04 -9.62 -11.05
N ARG A 124 3.40 -9.75 -9.89
CA ARG A 124 3.11 -8.62 -9.01
C ARG A 124 4.37 -8.05 -8.36
N ALA A 125 5.30 -8.88 -7.92
CA ALA A 125 6.57 -8.44 -7.37
C ALA A 125 7.44 -7.71 -8.42
N ILE A 126 7.43 -8.14 -9.68
CA ILE A 126 8.10 -7.42 -10.78
C ILE A 126 7.43 -6.06 -11.05
N ALA A 127 6.10 -5.99 -10.94
CA ALA A 127 5.39 -4.71 -11.01
C ALA A 127 5.70 -3.81 -9.81
N GLU A 128 5.92 -4.38 -8.63
CA GLU A 128 6.32 -3.66 -7.41
C GLU A 128 7.72 -3.04 -7.54
N MET A 129 8.65 -3.76 -8.19
CA MET A 129 9.97 -3.22 -8.56
C MET A 129 9.89 -1.99 -9.49
N ASN A 130 8.75 -1.75 -10.15
CA ASN A 130 8.52 -0.55 -10.96
C ASN A 130 8.02 0.66 -10.14
N MET A 131 7.85 0.51 -8.82
CA MET A 131 7.42 1.56 -7.91
C MET A 131 8.61 2.06 -7.11
N PRO A 132 9.07 3.30 -7.30
CA PRO A 132 10.23 3.84 -6.59
C PRO A 132 10.19 3.63 -5.08
N HIS A 133 9.10 4.01 -4.43
CA HIS A 133 8.94 3.88 -2.98
C HIS A 133 9.09 2.43 -2.48
N ARG A 134 8.50 1.47 -3.19
CA ARG A 134 8.52 0.06 -2.79
C ARG A 134 9.85 -0.61 -3.10
N ARG A 135 10.45 -0.26 -4.25
CA ARG A 135 11.76 -0.77 -4.67
C ARG A 135 12.85 -0.49 -3.63
N ILE A 136 12.75 0.60 -2.86
CA ILE A 136 13.65 0.92 -1.73
C ILE A 136 13.77 -0.25 -0.75
N TYR A 137 12.68 -0.96 -0.49
CA TYR A 137 12.65 -2.08 0.45
C TYR A 137 13.00 -3.43 -0.19
N MET A 138 12.99 -3.50 -1.52
CA MET A 138 13.25 -4.72 -2.29
C MET A 138 14.72 -4.81 -2.70
N ASP A 139 15.32 -3.69 -3.08
CA ASP A 139 16.56 -3.60 -3.84
C ASP A 139 17.57 -2.68 -3.16
N LEU A 140 18.62 -3.28 -2.58
CA LEU A 140 19.66 -2.56 -1.83
C LEU A 140 20.46 -1.59 -2.73
N ASN A 141 20.66 -1.90 -4.00
CA ASN A 141 21.33 -1.01 -4.95
C ASN A 141 20.48 0.24 -5.15
N TYR A 142 19.16 0.08 -5.30
CA TYR A 142 18.23 1.19 -5.41
C TYR A 142 18.17 2.00 -4.11
N TYR A 143 18.05 1.35 -2.94
CA TYR A 143 18.13 2.00 -1.63
C TYR A 143 19.37 2.90 -1.49
N ASN A 144 20.54 2.38 -1.86
CA ASN A 144 21.80 3.11 -1.77
C ASN A 144 21.90 4.24 -2.81
N ALA A 145 21.33 4.05 -4.00
CA ALA A 145 21.33 5.05 -5.06
C ALA A 145 20.37 6.20 -4.72
N ILE A 146 19.13 5.88 -4.37
CA ILE A 146 18.13 6.89 -4.00
C ILE A 146 18.60 7.71 -2.81
N GLY A 147 19.29 7.09 -1.85
CA GLY A 147 19.76 7.81 -0.68
C GLY A 147 20.81 8.89 -0.91
N LYS A 148 21.36 8.97 -2.13
CA LYS A 148 22.25 10.05 -2.58
C LYS A 148 21.49 11.23 -3.19
N VAL A 149 20.19 11.10 -3.45
CA VAL A 149 19.35 12.17 -4.00
C VAL A 149 19.12 13.23 -2.91
N PRO A 150 19.46 14.50 -3.16
CA PRO A 150 19.26 15.56 -2.17
C PRO A 150 17.79 15.67 -1.73
N GLY A 151 17.58 15.74 -0.42
CA GLY A 151 16.24 15.93 0.16
C GLY A 151 15.34 14.68 0.18
N VAL A 152 15.80 13.54 -0.33
CA VAL A 152 14.98 12.32 -0.40
C VAL A 152 14.61 11.77 0.99
N TRP A 153 15.50 11.88 1.96
CA TRP A 153 15.24 11.46 3.34
C TRP A 153 14.76 12.60 4.23
N ALA A 154 14.94 13.84 3.79
CA ALA A 154 14.68 15.03 4.59
C ALA A 154 13.18 15.41 4.61
N SER A 155 12.33 14.65 3.90
CA SER A 155 10.92 15.02 3.79
C SER A 155 9.98 13.81 3.80
N GLU A 156 9.52 13.45 4.99
CA GLU A 156 8.12 13.08 5.16
C GLU A 156 7.27 14.30 4.70
N GLY A 157 6.95 14.38 3.41
CA GLY A 157 5.94 15.31 2.83
C GLY A 157 6.37 16.75 2.51
N VAL A 158 7.57 17.02 1.97
CA VAL A 158 8.02 18.42 1.65
C VAL A 158 8.65 18.59 0.26
N SER A 159 9.09 17.54 -0.44
CA SER A 159 9.44 17.66 -1.86
C SER A 159 8.26 17.26 -2.75
N ASP A 160 7.97 18.07 -3.77
CA ASP A 160 6.91 17.80 -4.75
C ASP A 160 7.07 16.41 -5.40
N ILE A 161 8.31 15.96 -5.57
CA ILE A 161 8.67 14.66 -6.12
C ILE A 161 8.18 13.52 -5.22
N TRP A 162 8.42 13.60 -3.91
CA TRP A 162 7.95 12.56 -3.00
C TRP A 162 6.43 12.52 -2.87
N CYS A 163 5.77 13.68 -2.83
CA CYS A 163 4.30 13.75 -2.81
C CYS A 163 3.68 13.12 -4.07
N ALA A 164 4.28 13.35 -5.24
CA ALA A 164 3.84 12.72 -6.49
C ALA A 164 4.02 11.20 -6.47
N GLU A 165 5.14 10.70 -5.94
CA GLU A 165 5.40 9.26 -5.83
C GLU A 165 4.54 8.60 -4.74
N LEU A 166 4.21 9.28 -3.64
CA LEU A 166 3.22 8.82 -2.66
C LEU A 166 1.81 8.70 -3.27
N SER A 167 1.45 9.61 -4.18
CA SER A 167 0.18 9.53 -4.91
C SER A 167 0.13 8.31 -5.85
N ARG A 168 1.25 8.04 -6.52
CA ARG A 168 1.44 6.85 -7.34
C ARG A 168 1.36 5.57 -6.49
N GLU A 169 2.01 5.57 -5.33
CA GLU A 169 2.00 4.48 -4.35
C GLU A 169 0.59 4.18 -3.85
N THR A 170 -0.15 5.21 -3.44
CA THR A 170 -1.53 5.07 -2.99
C THR A 170 -2.40 4.43 -4.07
N SER A 171 -2.26 4.91 -5.31
CA SER A 171 -2.96 4.33 -6.47
C SER A 171 -2.59 2.86 -6.71
N TYR A 172 -1.32 2.49 -6.48
CA TYR A 172 -0.86 1.11 -6.59
C TYR A 172 -1.48 0.21 -5.51
N SER A 173 -1.56 0.68 -4.26
CA SER A 173 -2.28 -0.05 -3.19
C SER A 173 -3.74 -0.31 -3.54
N ILE A 174 -4.46 0.67 -4.11
CA ILE A 174 -5.85 0.44 -4.55
C ILE A 174 -5.92 -0.57 -5.72
N LYS A 175 -4.92 -0.61 -6.60
CA LYS A 175 -4.83 -1.61 -7.67
C LYS A 175 -4.64 -3.04 -7.14
N LEU A 176 -3.91 -3.20 -6.03
CA LEU A 176 -3.79 -4.50 -5.36
C LEU A 176 -5.14 -4.96 -4.79
N LEU A 177 -5.88 -4.05 -4.15
CA LEU A 177 -7.23 -4.34 -3.69
C LEU A 177 -8.18 -4.69 -4.85
N ALA A 178 -8.10 -3.95 -5.96
CA ALA A 178 -8.87 -4.23 -7.17
C ALA A 178 -8.58 -5.62 -7.74
N ASP A 179 -7.33 -6.08 -7.67
CA ASP A 179 -6.92 -7.44 -8.08
C ASP A 179 -7.60 -8.52 -7.22
N ILE A 180 -7.66 -8.33 -5.91
CA ILE A 180 -8.33 -9.25 -4.98
C ILE A 180 -9.84 -9.24 -5.22
N MET A 181 -10.44 -8.05 -5.34
CA MET A 181 -11.86 -7.92 -5.65
C MET A 181 -12.22 -8.62 -6.96
N GLN A 182 -11.36 -8.54 -7.98
CA GLN A 182 -11.56 -9.24 -9.24
C GLN A 182 -11.43 -10.77 -9.06
N ALA A 183 -10.39 -11.24 -8.38
CA ALA A 183 -10.20 -12.67 -8.11
C ALA A 183 -11.38 -13.27 -7.33
N ALA A 184 -11.95 -12.48 -6.43
CA ALA A 184 -13.09 -12.85 -5.61
C ALA A 184 -14.45 -12.65 -6.29
N ASN A 185 -14.55 -12.18 -7.55
CA ASN A 185 -15.83 -11.75 -8.13
C ASN A 185 -16.64 -10.85 -7.18
N TYR A 186 -15.96 -9.94 -6.47
CA TYR A 186 -16.56 -9.08 -5.45
C TYR A 186 -17.64 -8.18 -6.08
N PRO A 187 -18.77 -7.91 -5.40
CA PRO A 187 -19.91 -7.20 -6.00
C PRO A 187 -19.62 -5.75 -6.43
N VAL A 188 -18.55 -5.16 -5.90
CA VAL A 188 -18.08 -3.82 -6.26
C VAL A 188 -16.73 -3.94 -6.98
N SER A 189 -16.52 -3.14 -8.03
CA SER A 189 -15.25 -3.09 -8.74
C SER A 189 -14.57 -1.75 -8.55
N LEU A 190 -13.28 -1.78 -8.25
CA LEU A 190 -12.39 -0.62 -8.26
C LEU A 190 -11.56 -0.52 -9.55
N GLY A 191 -11.81 -1.41 -10.51
CA GLY A 191 -11.04 -1.59 -11.74
C GLY A 191 -10.33 -2.93 -11.77
N THR A 192 -9.14 -2.95 -12.37
CA THR A 192 -8.20 -4.07 -12.37
C THR A 192 -6.87 -3.63 -11.79
N PHE A 193 -5.94 -4.57 -11.62
CA PHE A 193 -4.57 -4.22 -11.24
C PHE A 193 -3.92 -3.23 -12.22
N GLU A 194 -4.17 -3.38 -13.51
CA GLU A 194 -3.57 -2.53 -14.53
C GLU A 194 -4.20 -1.13 -14.50
N HIS A 195 -5.53 -1.04 -14.35
CA HIS A 195 -6.28 0.21 -14.48
C HIS A 195 -7.38 0.35 -13.43
N LEU A 196 -7.33 1.44 -12.65
CA LEU A 196 -8.44 1.81 -11.77
C LEU A 196 -9.60 2.40 -12.57
N ASN A 197 -10.82 2.06 -12.19
CA ASN A 197 -12.03 2.73 -12.68
C ASN A 197 -12.29 4.02 -11.86
N GLU A 198 -13.41 4.71 -12.12
CA GLU A 198 -13.74 5.96 -11.42
C GLU A 198 -13.99 5.78 -9.90
N ALA A 199 -14.44 4.61 -9.45
CA ALA A 199 -14.56 4.34 -8.01
C ALA A 199 -13.16 4.17 -7.38
N GLY A 200 -12.29 3.38 -7.99
CA GLY A 200 -10.91 3.18 -7.53
C GLY A 200 -10.09 4.47 -7.49
N LYS A 201 -10.21 5.31 -8.52
CA LYS A 201 -9.54 6.63 -8.56
C LYS A 201 -10.01 7.55 -7.43
N ARG A 202 -11.31 7.54 -7.11
CA ARG A 202 -11.86 8.34 -6.01
C ARG A 202 -11.36 7.87 -4.64
N ILE A 203 -11.29 6.57 -4.41
CA ILE A 203 -10.71 6.03 -3.16
C ILE A 203 -9.23 6.43 -3.06
N ALA A 204 -8.44 6.23 -4.13
CA ALA A 204 -7.05 6.65 -4.13
C ALA A 204 -6.90 8.15 -3.83
N GLN A 205 -7.77 8.99 -4.40
CA GLN A 205 -7.79 10.42 -4.14
C GLN A 205 -8.16 10.75 -2.69
N HIS A 206 -9.11 10.05 -2.06
CA HIS A 206 -9.43 10.23 -0.65
C HIS A 206 -8.24 9.93 0.25
N ASP A 207 -7.54 8.83 -0.01
CA ASP A 207 -6.35 8.42 0.75
C ASP A 207 -5.24 9.47 0.61
N ILE A 208 -4.95 9.92 -0.62
CA ILE A 208 -3.97 10.98 -0.91
C ILE A 208 -4.33 12.28 -0.17
N LEU A 209 -5.60 12.70 -0.23
CA LEU A 209 -6.05 13.94 0.41
C LEU A 209 -6.03 13.82 1.94
N SER A 210 -6.40 12.67 2.50
CA SER A 210 -6.33 12.39 3.93
C SER A 210 -4.89 12.54 4.42
N ASP A 211 -3.93 11.92 3.75
CA ASP A 211 -2.53 12.00 4.12
C ASP A 211 -1.97 13.41 3.92
N HIS A 212 -2.24 14.05 2.78
CA HIS A 212 -1.82 15.43 2.54
C HIS A 212 -2.34 16.39 3.62
N HIS A 213 -3.61 16.25 4.03
CA HIS A 213 -4.19 17.06 5.10
C HIS A 213 -3.53 16.82 6.47
N ARG A 214 -3.10 15.58 6.78
CA ARG A 214 -2.36 15.26 8.01
C ARG A 214 -0.98 15.91 8.02
N TYR A 215 -0.23 15.85 6.91
CA TYR A 215 1.18 16.25 6.90
C TYR A 215 1.44 17.72 6.54
N VAL A 216 0.83 18.23 5.46
CA VAL A 216 1.26 19.52 4.88
C VAL A 216 0.79 20.72 5.72
N LYS A 217 -0.42 20.68 6.27
CA LYS A 217 -0.95 21.80 7.05
C LYS A 217 -0.64 21.75 8.55
N ALA A 218 -0.30 20.59 9.12
CA ALA A 218 0.29 20.53 10.46
C ALA A 218 1.57 21.38 10.55
N ARG A 219 2.34 21.45 9.46
CA ARG A 219 3.57 22.26 9.38
C ARG A 219 3.33 23.71 8.99
N GLN A 220 2.41 24.01 8.07
CA GLN A 220 2.11 25.40 7.66
C GLN A 220 1.42 26.24 8.75
N GLN A 221 0.88 25.61 9.81
CA GLN A 221 0.04 26.27 10.80
C GLN A 221 0.62 26.34 12.22
N ASN A 222 1.93 26.09 12.39
CA ASN A 222 2.68 26.30 13.64
C ASN A 222 2.68 27.78 14.17
N GLY A 223 1.73 28.61 13.73
CA GLY A 223 1.49 29.97 14.24
C GLY A 223 0.04 30.47 14.15
N SER A 224 -0.95 29.66 13.74
CA SER A 224 -2.34 30.15 13.59
C SER A 224 -3.19 29.83 14.83
N LYS A 225 -3.64 30.87 15.55
CA LYS A 225 -4.41 30.82 16.81
C LYS A 225 -5.84 30.25 16.71
N HIS A 226 -6.23 29.69 15.57
CA HIS A 226 -7.65 29.47 15.25
C HIS A 226 -8.02 28.03 14.89
N ARG A 227 -7.19 27.04 15.25
CA ARG A 227 -7.62 25.66 15.09
C ARG A 227 -8.40 25.20 16.32
N LYS A 228 -9.60 24.70 16.07
CA LYS A 228 -10.29 23.76 16.94
C LYS A 228 -9.48 22.46 16.92
N ASP A 229 -8.80 22.11 18.02
CA ASP A 229 -7.86 20.96 18.12
C ASP A 229 -8.47 19.59 17.71
N TRP A 230 -9.77 19.54 17.47
CA TRP A 230 -10.56 18.36 17.19
C TRP A 230 -10.97 18.20 15.72
N THR A 231 -10.60 19.11 14.83
CA THR A 231 -10.93 19.00 13.39
C THR A 231 -10.34 17.74 12.74
N THR A 232 -11.11 17.12 11.86
CA THR A 232 -10.83 15.87 11.15
C THR A 232 -10.58 16.10 9.66
N PHE A 233 -10.23 15.05 8.89
CA PHE A 233 -10.06 15.11 7.42
C PHE A 233 -11.27 15.70 6.68
N ARG A 234 -12.47 15.67 7.27
CA ARG A 234 -13.71 16.19 6.71
C ARG A 234 -13.78 17.72 6.75
N ASP A 235 -13.15 18.33 7.74
CA ASP A 235 -13.30 19.75 8.06
C ASP A 235 -12.39 20.68 7.22
N TYR A 236 -11.59 20.11 6.30
CA TYR A 236 -10.55 20.86 5.56
C TYR A 236 -11.03 21.45 4.23
N SER A 237 -12.06 20.88 3.59
CA SER A 237 -12.61 21.33 2.30
C SER A 237 -14.12 21.53 2.34
N ASN A 238 -14.69 21.77 3.53
CA ASN A 238 -16.14 21.70 3.75
C ASN A 238 -16.75 20.35 3.34
N GLY A 239 -15.96 19.27 3.42
CA GLY A 239 -16.35 17.94 2.97
C GLY A 239 -16.50 17.75 1.45
N ASP A 240 -16.29 18.79 0.63
CA ASP A 240 -16.54 18.73 -0.83
C ASP A 240 -15.65 17.73 -1.58
N ALA A 241 -14.48 17.43 -1.02
CA ALA A 241 -13.52 16.51 -1.60
C ALA A 241 -13.67 15.06 -1.13
N PHE A 242 -14.66 14.78 -0.26
CA PHE A 242 -14.89 13.46 0.30
C PHE A 242 -16.35 13.05 0.05
N GLU A 243 -16.57 12.06 -0.80
CA GLU A 243 -17.90 11.54 -1.11
C GLU A 243 -18.00 10.04 -0.85
N SER A 244 -19.17 9.58 -0.41
CA SER A 244 -19.46 8.16 -0.29
C SER A 244 -19.37 7.48 -1.67
N ILE A 245 -18.55 6.45 -1.79
CA ILE A 245 -18.44 5.67 -3.04
C ILE A 245 -19.73 4.91 -3.39
N HIS A 246 -20.58 4.64 -2.39
CA HIS A 246 -21.83 3.90 -2.58
C HIS A 246 -23.01 4.82 -2.89
N THR A 247 -23.05 6.01 -2.31
CA THR A 247 -24.22 6.90 -2.37
C THR A 247 -23.97 8.24 -3.05
N GLY A 248 -22.70 8.60 -3.30
CA GLY A 248 -22.30 9.93 -3.77
C GLY A 248 -22.55 11.05 -2.74
N THR A 249 -22.98 10.70 -1.53
CA THR A 249 -23.23 11.69 -0.47
C THR A 249 -21.90 12.29 -0.02
N LYS A 250 -21.79 13.61 -0.11
CA LYS A 250 -20.63 14.35 0.38
C LYS A 250 -20.53 14.27 1.90
N ALA A 251 -19.30 14.29 2.39
CA ALA A 251 -19.03 14.52 3.80
C ALA A 251 -19.52 15.91 4.20
N ILE A 252 -19.93 16.04 5.46
CA ILE A 252 -20.22 17.34 6.08
C ILE A 252 -19.18 17.63 7.14
N ASN A 253 -18.92 18.91 7.38
CA ASN A 253 -18.14 19.33 8.52
C ASN A 253 -18.87 18.97 9.81
N ILE A 254 -18.09 18.73 10.86
CA ILE A 254 -18.63 18.52 12.20
C ILE A 254 -18.41 19.83 12.97
N ASP A 255 -19.47 20.39 13.56
CA ASP A 255 -19.39 21.66 14.29
C ASP A 255 -18.88 21.52 15.73
N MET A 256 -18.71 20.28 16.20
CA MET A 256 -18.28 19.89 17.54
C MET A 256 -17.24 18.75 17.52
N LYS A 257 -16.66 18.42 18.68
CA LYS A 257 -15.73 17.29 18.78
C LYS A 257 -16.46 16.00 18.44
N TRP A 258 -15.78 15.07 17.77
CA TRP A 258 -16.37 13.76 17.46
C TRP A 258 -16.89 13.04 18.73
N LEU A 259 -16.17 13.13 19.84
CA LEU A 259 -16.60 12.51 21.12
C LEU A 259 -17.81 13.22 21.77
N ASP A 260 -18.20 14.41 21.30
CA ASP A 260 -19.30 15.20 21.84
C ASP A 260 -20.59 15.08 20.99
N MET A 261 -20.57 14.29 19.89
CA MET A 261 -21.73 14.06 19.02
C MET A 261 -22.77 13.11 19.63
#